data_AF-Q2SWV0-F1
#
_entry.id   AF-Q2SWV0-F1
#
_cell.length_a   1.000
_cell.length_b   1.000
_cell.length_c   1.000
_cell.angle_alpha   90.00
_cell.angle_beta   90.00
_cell.angle_gamma   90.00
#
_symmetry.space_group_name_H-M   'P 1'
#
loop_
_entity.id
_entity.type
_entity.pdbx_description
1 polymer ?
#
loop_
_entity_poly.entity_id
_entity_poly.type
_entity_poly.pdbx_seq_one_letter_code
_entity_poly.pdbx_strand_id
1 'polypeptide(L)'
;MKLPPIIPITQEGMRGNAGCAPCPLARTSNDSPENAMNDHVYKLLELTGSSRQSSDDAIRNAISKAAKTMRNLHWFEVTDMRGHIEGDQVIHWQVTLKVGLRIED
;
A
#
# COMPACT_ATOMS: atom_id res chain seq x y z
N MET A 1 -25.50 53.21 3.43
CA MET A 1 -26.79 53.61 2.85
C MET A 1 -26.55 54.18 1.45
N LYS A 2 -26.66 53.35 0.41
CA LYS A 2 -26.74 53.78 -0.99
C LYS A 2 -27.28 52.61 -1.83
N LEU A 3 -28.59 52.55 -2.00
CA LEU A 3 -29.24 51.75 -3.05
C LEU A 3 -29.19 52.53 -4.37
N PRO A 4 -28.97 51.82 -5.48
CA PRO A 4 -29.50 52.21 -6.78
C PRO A 4 -30.47 51.17 -7.39
N PRO A 5 -31.25 51.55 -8.41
CA PRO A 5 -32.69 51.26 -8.53
C PRO A 5 -33.07 50.06 -9.42
N ILE A 6 -34.36 49.69 -9.26
CA ILE A 6 -35.12 48.65 -9.98
C ILE A 6 -35.69 49.23 -11.29
N ILE A 7 -35.47 48.57 -12.43
CA ILE A 7 -36.28 48.74 -13.67
C ILE A 7 -36.13 47.51 -14.61
N PRO A 8 -37.01 47.31 -15.61
CA PRO A 8 -38.09 46.34 -15.54
C PRO A 8 -37.88 45.10 -16.43
N ILE A 9 -38.70 44.11 -16.15
CA ILE A 9 -38.94 42.92 -16.98
C ILE A 9 -39.45 43.29 -18.38
N THR A 10 -38.79 42.80 -19.43
CA THR A 10 -39.38 42.72 -20.77
C THR A 10 -39.68 41.26 -21.07
N GLN A 11 -40.95 41.00 -21.33
CA GLN A 11 -41.53 39.74 -21.77
C GLN A 11 -41.71 39.78 -23.29
N GLU A 12 -40.98 38.93 -24.00
CA GLU A 12 -41.26 38.48 -25.38
C GLU A 12 -40.66 37.07 -25.46
N GLY A 13 -41.30 36.02 -25.93
CA GLY A 13 -42.37 35.90 -26.90
C GLY A 13 -42.04 34.66 -27.73
N MET A 14 -42.88 33.63 -27.64
CA MET A 14 -42.69 32.27 -28.14
C MET A 14 -42.38 32.16 -29.65
N ARG A 15 -41.56 31.15 -30.02
CA ARG A 15 -41.56 30.29 -31.23
C ARG A 15 -40.26 29.46 -31.16
N GLY A 16 -40.22 28.16 -30.83
CA GLY A 16 -40.89 27.05 -31.49
C GLY A 16 -39.98 26.48 -32.59
N ASN A 17 -39.16 25.46 -32.30
CA ASN A 17 -39.02 24.31 -33.19
C ASN A 17 -38.39 23.10 -32.49
N ALA A 18 -38.99 21.95 -32.75
CA ALA A 18 -38.56 20.64 -32.31
C ALA A 18 -37.28 20.21 -33.03
N GLY A 19 -36.40 19.52 -32.31
CA GLY A 19 -35.22 18.85 -32.85
C GLY A 19 -34.70 17.86 -31.83
N CYS A 20 -35.08 16.60 -32.01
CA CYS A 20 -34.68 15.47 -31.18
C CYS A 20 -33.17 15.32 -31.06
N ALA A 21 -32.69 15.14 -29.83
CA ALA A 21 -31.75 14.07 -29.49
C ALA A 21 -31.86 13.78 -27.98
N PRO A 22 -32.27 12.56 -27.57
CA PRO A 22 -32.20 12.15 -26.18
C PRO A 22 -30.77 11.66 -25.89
N CYS A 23 -30.00 12.41 -25.11
CA CYS A 23 -28.84 11.84 -24.41
C CYS A 23 -29.16 11.81 -22.91
N PRO A 24 -29.55 10.64 -22.36
CA PRO A 24 -29.84 10.50 -20.95
C PRO A 24 -28.54 10.53 -20.15
N LEU A 25 -28.57 11.33 -19.09
CA LEU A 25 -27.97 11.13 -17.77
C LEU A 25 -26.71 10.26 -17.66
N ALA A 26 -25.69 10.90 -17.08
CA ALA A 26 -24.84 10.32 -16.03
C ALA A 26 -24.07 9.04 -16.38
N ARG A 27 -22.76 9.21 -16.54
CA ARG A 27 -21.80 8.67 -15.58
C ARG A 27 -20.42 9.25 -15.89
N THR A 28 -19.78 9.82 -14.87
CA THR A 28 -18.33 9.72 -14.76
C THR A 28 -17.97 8.26 -15.08
N SER A 29 -17.35 8.01 -16.22
CA SER A 29 -16.47 6.85 -16.36
C SER A 29 -15.31 7.13 -15.40
N ASN A 30 -15.48 6.87 -14.10
CA ASN A 30 -15.12 5.58 -13.51
C ASN A 30 -13.80 5.13 -14.10
N ASP A 31 -12.74 5.52 -13.39
CA ASP A 31 -11.82 4.58 -12.79
C ASP A 31 -11.43 3.40 -13.69
N SER A 32 -10.17 3.46 -14.13
CA SER A 32 -9.24 2.34 -14.27
C SER A 32 -9.78 1.00 -14.79
N PRO A 33 -9.49 0.65 -16.05
CA PRO A 33 -9.24 -0.72 -16.46
C PRO A 33 -7.76 -0.79 -16.83
N GLU A 34 -6.88 -1.47 -16.12
CA GLU A 34 -6.92 -2.89 -15.84
C GLU A 34 -5.68 -3.10 -14.97
N ASN A 35 -5.85 -3.07 -13.64
CA ASN A 35 -4.91 -3.77 -12.77
C ASN A 35 -5.26 -5.24 -13.01
N ALA A 36 -4.80 -5.78 -14.16
CA ALA A 36 -4.85 -7.19 -14.46
C ALA A 36 -4.37 -7.87 -13.19
N MET A 37 -5.17 -8.82 -12.69
CA MET A 37 -4.84 -9.62 -11.53
C MET A 37 -3.48 -10.27 -11.76
N ASN A 38 -2.42 -9.53 -11.45
CA ASN A 38 -1.10 -10.06 -11.33
C ASN A 38 -1.16 -10.66 -9.94
N ASP A 39 -1.75 -11.86 -9.86
CA ASP A 39 -1.79 -12.66 -8.66
C ASP A 39 -0.35 -12.77 -8.18
N HIS A 40 0.02 -11.88 -7.26
CA HIS A 40 1.37 -11.80 -6.77
C HIS A 40 1.53 -12.97 -5.81
N VAL A 41 2.20 -14.00 -6.30
CA VAL A 41 2.55 -15.14 -5.47
C VAL A 41 3.69 -14.71 -4.56
N TYR A 42 3.41 -14.69 -3.26
CA TYR A 42 4.42 -14.40 -2.27
C TYR A 42 4.89 -15.69 -1.60
N LYS A 43 6.20 -15.84 -1.51
CA LYS A 43 6.80 -16.88 -0.69
C LYS A 43 7.14 -16.29 0.66
N LEU A 44 6.68 -16.96 1.70
CA LEU A 44 7.09 -16.65 3.07
C LEU A 44 8.19 -17.63 3.47
N LEU A 45 9.32 -17.10 3.94
CA LEU A 45 10.38 -17.91 4.53
C LEU A 45 10.59 -17.54 5.99
N GLU A 46 10.72 -18.55 6.82
CA GLU A 46 11.13 -18.40 8.20
C GLU A 46 12.65 -18.48 8.31
N LEU A 47 13.23 -17.50 8.98
CA LEU A 47 14.65 -17.34 9.18
C LEU A 47 14.91 -17.03 10.66
N THR A 48 15.99 -17.57 11.20
CA THR A 48 16.43 -17.26 12.56
C THR A 48 17.79 -16.58 12.49
N GLY A 49 17.83 -15.32 12.92
CA GLY A 49 19.04 -14.54 13.11
C GLY A 49 19.57 -14.69 14.52
N SER A 50 20.88 -14.63 14.69
CA SER A 50 21.50 -14.57 16.01
C SER A 50 22.56 -13.49 16.09
N SER A 51 22.64 -12.78 17.21
CA SER A 51 23.69 -11.80 17.48
C SER A 51 24.05 -11.77 18.97
N ARG A 52 25.27 -11.35 19.30
CA ARG A 52 25.72 -11.11 20.68
C ARG A 52 25.48 -9.68 21.16
N GLN A 53 25.17 -8.77 20.25
CA GLN A 53 25.06 -7.34 20.56
C GLN A 53 23.63 -6.95 20.87
N SER A 54 22.72 -7.15 19.90
CA SER A 54 21.33 -6.70 20.01
C SER A 54 20.38 -7.52 19.15
N SER A 55 19.08 -7.40 19.41
CA SER A 55 18.02 -7.96 18.58
C SER A 55 17.97 -7.34 17.18
N ASP A 56 18.21 -6.04 17.02
CA ASP A 56 18.25 -5.38 15.71
C ASP A 56 19.43 -5.86 14.86
N ASP A 57 20.59 -6.09 15.47
CA ASP A 57 21.75 -6.67 14.79
C ASP A 57 21.48 -8.12 14.33
N ALA A 58 20.77 -8.90 15.14
CA ALA A 58 20.35 -10.25 14.76
C ALA A 58 19.42 -10.23 13.52
N ILE A 59 18.46 -9.29 13.47
CA ILE A 59 17.56 -9.11 12.33
C ILE A 59 18.34 -8.69 11.08
N ARG A 60 19.23 -7.70 11.18
CA ARG A 60 20.06 -7.25 10.04
C ARG A 60 20.93 -8.38 9.50
N ASN A 61 21.54 -9.19 10.38
CA ASN A 61 22.35 -10.34 9.98
C ASN A 61 21.52 -11.40 9.24
N ALA A 62 20.31 -11.72 9.72
CA ALA A 62 19.41 -12.64 9.05
C ALA A 62 19.00 -12.13 7.65
N ILE A 63 18.58 -10.87 7.55
CA ILE A 63 18.20 -10.25 6.26
C ILE A 63 19.38 -10.19 5.31
N SER A 64 20.56 -9.81 5.79
CA SER A 64 21.80 -9.77 4.98
C SER A 64 22.18 -11.15 4.45
N LYS A 65 22.00 -12.20 5.25
CA LYS A 65 22.23 -13.58 4.81
C LYS A 65 21.19 -14.02 3.78
N ALA A 66 19.91 -13.70 4.00
CA ALA A 66 18.83 -14.00 3.07
C ALA A 66 19.00 -13.29 1.72
N ALA A 67 19.41 -12.02 1.74
CA ALA A 67 19.65 -11.21 0.55
C ALA A 67 20.78 -11.74 -0.36
N LYS A 68 21.68 -12.58 0.17
CA LYS A 68 22.72 -13.25 -0.64
C LYS A 68 22.17 -14.40 -1.48
N THR A 69 21.11 -15.05 -1.01
CA THR A 69 20.54 -16.22 -1.68
C THR A 69 19.27 -15.88 -2.46
N MET A 70 18.52 -14.88 -2.02
CA MET A 70 17.23 -14.51 -2.61
C MET A 70 17.17 -13.04 -2.98
N ARG A 71 16.46 -12.74 -4.08
CA ARG A 71 16.20 -11.39 -4.58
C ARG A 71 14.74 -11.02 -4.27
N ASN A 72 14.41 -9.72 -4.37
CA ASN A 72 13.04 -9.21 -4.21
C ASN A 72 12.46 -9.43 -2.79
N LEU A 73 13.28 -9.19 -1.76
CA LEU A 73 12.83 -9.10 -0.37
C LEU A 73 12.05 -7.78 -0.23
N HIS A 74 10.78 -7.85 0.19
CA HIS A 74 9.93 -6.65 0.28
C HIS A 74 9.64 -6.26 1.73
N TRP A 75 9.27 -7.23 2.57
CA TRP A 75 8.98 -6.99 3.98
C TRP A 75 9.41 -8.18 4.83
N PHE A 76 9.55 -7.93 6.13
CA PHE A 76 9.77 -8.96 7.13
C PHE A 76 8.89 -8.71 8.34
N GLU A 77 8.56 -9.79 9.04
CA GLU A 77 7.79 -9.81 10.27
C GLU A 77 8.59 -10.56 11.33
N VAL A 78 8.70 -10.00 12.53
CA VAL A 78 9.33 -10.70 13.65
C VAL A 78 8.28 -11.55 14.34
N THR A 79 8.48 -12.87 14.35
CA THR A 79 7.54 -13.81 14.97
C THR A 79 7.86 -14.09 16.41
N ASP A 80 9.16 -14.18 16.73
CA ASP A 80 9.61 -14.54 18.07
C ASP A 80 11.00 -13.96 18.34
N MET A 81 11.21 -13.50 19.57
CA MET A 81 12.50 -13.00 20.04
C MET A 81 12.89 -13.74 21.30
N ARG A 82 13.98 -14.50 21.20
CA ARG A 82 14.58 -15.24 22.30
C ARG A 82 15.94 -14.64 22.66
N GLY A 83 16.31 -14.80 23.92
CA GLY A 83 17.63 -14.47 24.42
C GLY A 83 18.19 -15.65 25.19
N HIS A 84 19.43 -16.01 24.93
CA HIS A 84 20.21 -16.90 25.77
C HIS A 84 20.83 -16.08 26.89
N ILE A 85 20.52 -16.45 28.13
CA ILE A 85 21.02 -15.79 29.34
C ILE A 85 22.00 -16.74 30.01
N GLU A 86 23.23 -16.28 30.27
CA GLU A 86 24.17 -17.00 31.15
C GLU A 86 24.56 -16.12 32.34
N GLY A 87 24.51 -16.71 33.53
CA GLY A 87 24.73 -16.02 34.79
C GLY A 87 23.62 -15.01 35.07
N ASP A 88 23.76 -13.82 34.51
CA ASP A 88 22.83 -12.69 34.64
C ASP A 88 22.90 -11.72 33.43
N GLN A 89 23.48 -12.15 32.31
CA GLN A 89 23.63 -11.33 31.11
C GLN A 89 23.14 -12.08 29.87
N VAL A 90 22.52 -11.34 28.96
CA VAL A 90 22.12 -11.86 27.65
C VAL A 90 23.36 -12.01 26.79
N ILE A 91 23.79 -13.25 26.53
CA ILE A 91 24.97 -13.53 25.70
C ILE A 91 24.61 -13.56 24.22
N HIS A 92 23.43 -14.10 23.90
CA HIS A 92 23.00 -14.29 22.52
C HIS A 92 21.53 -13.94 22.35
N TRP A 93 21.25 -13.00 21.47
CA TRP A 93 19.93 -12.74 20.93
C TRP A 93 19.68 -13.69 19.78
N GLN A 94 18.52 -14.33 19.78
CA GLN A 94 18.00 -15.17 18.70
C GLN A 94 16.64 -14.62 18.28
N VAL A 95 16.54 -14.14 17.05
CA VAL A 95 15.30 -13.55 16.54
C VAL A 95 14.82 -14.39 15.37
N THR A 96 13.62 -14.92 15.50
CA THR A 96 12.93 -15.61 14.41
C THR A 96 12.06 -14.60 13.68
N LEU A 97 12.20 -14.58 12.36
CA LEU A 97 11.50 -13.64 11.50
C LEU A 97 11.06 -14.33 10.21
N LYS A 98 9.90 -13.91 9.73
CA LYS A 98 9.33 -14.29 8.45
C LYS A 98 9.67 -13.22 7.44
N VAL A 99 10.17 -13.61 6.27
CA VAL A 99 10.46 -12.69 5.17
C VAL A 99 9.57 -13.02 4.00
N GLY A 100 8.87 -11.98 3.53
CA GLY A 100 8.03 -12.05 2.34
C GLY A 100 8.84 -11.70 1.10
N LEU A 101 8.84 -12.61 0.13
CA LEU A 101 9.45 -12.41 -1.17
C LEU A 101 8.37 -12.50 -2.23
N ARG A 102 8.47 -11.63 -3.23
CA ARG A 102 7.64 -11.72 -4.42
C ARG A 102 8.27 -12.74 -5.37
N ILE A 103 7.52 -13.76 -5.74
CA ILE A 103 7.90 -14.64 -6.84
C ILE A 103 7.42 -13.97 -8.12
N GLU A 104 8.35 -13.76 -9.04
CA GLU A 104 8.07 -13.45 -10.44
C GLU A 104 8.28 -14.77 -11.20
N ASP A 105 7.38 -15.08 -12.14
CA ASP A 105 7.36 -16.36 -12.89
C ASP A 105 8.67 -16.62 -13.67
#